data_AF-A0AA97I0F8-F1
#
_entry.id   AF-A0AA97I0F8-F1
#
_cell.length_a   1.000
_cell.length_b   1.000
_cell.length_c   1.000
_cell.angle_alpha   90.00
_cell.angle_beta   90.00
_cell.angle_gamma   90.00
#
_symmetry.space_group_name_H-M   'P 1'
#
loop_
_entity.id
_entity.type
_entity.pdbx_description
1 polymer ?
#
loop_
_entity_poly.entity_id
_entity_poly.type
_entity_poly.pdbx_seq_one_letter_code
_entity_poly.pdbx_strand_id
1 'polypeptide(L)'
;MMRAAVVENPGQLVIRNLSDPVPGPYQVLTKQLFGGICAATDNHLVQGKLPIPGISYPLILGHEAIGEVISVGSKVRNLKPGDLVTRTGAPATDDCAANWGGFAELGLAYDFAAMRDDGLPEEEWQPHTINRVLPAGTDPAAATMMITWRETLSYITRLGPVSGKRVLIIGSGGNGFSFLALAKALSASAVAMIGNPRWSSHAAETGADAFADYRDQDAIADLKNIGGADGFDLMIDSVGYTGGIENVLSLMARGAAIGLYGLEALGERMNALHAIEAKGYRVHGPGEYAEGEAHDQAVEFMQSGALDAKVWFDPANPFSLDNINDSLAAVANRESLKAVVRISD
;
A
#
# COMPACT_ATOMS: atom_id res chain seq x y z
N MET A 1 -23.75 14.87 10.75
CA MET A 1 -22.62 14.51 11.61
C MET A 1 -22.26 13.09 11.27
N MET A 2 -21.00 12.85 10.93
CA MET A 2 -20.47 11.56 10.51
C MET A 2 -19.65 10.96 11.65
N ARG A 3 -19.64 9.64 11.77
CA ARG A 3 -18.70 8.96 12.66
C ARG A 3 -17.34 8.84 11.99
N ALA A 4 -16.27 8.93 12.78
CA ALA A 4 -14.91 8.74 12.31
C ALA A 4 -14.02 8.13 13.39
N ALA A 5 -13.04 7.32 12.98
CA ALA A 5 -11.98 6.86 13.85
C ALA A 5 -10.89 7.93 13.97
N VAL A 6 -10.73 8.45 15.18
CA VAL A 6 -9.88 9.59 15.51
C VAL A 6 -8.82 9.16 16.50
N VAL A 7 -7.55 9.39 16.17
CA VAL A 7 -6.46 9.36 17.14
C VAL A 7 -6.56 10.64 17.94
N GLU A 8 -7.10 10.56 19.16
CA GLU A 8 -7.31 11.74 20.02
C GLU A 8 -5.97 12.26 20.54
N ASN A 9 -5.13 11.32 20.96
CA ASN A 9 -3.74 11.50 21.36
C ASN A 9 -2.95 10.25 20.93
N PRO A 10 -1.61 10.32 20.83
CA PRO A 10 -0.79 9.13 20.64
C PRO A 10 -1.16 8.00 21.63
N GLY A 11 -1.50 6.83 21.08
CA GLY A 11 -1.93 5.63 21.79
C GLY A 11 -3.44 5.53 22.03
N GLN A 12 -4.24 6.51 21.60
CA GLN A 12 -5.67 6.57 21.90
C GLN A 12 -6.51 6.76 20.62
N LEU A 13 -6.99 5.65 20.06
CA LEU A 13 -7.93 5.64 18.94
C LEU A 13 -9.37 5.49 19.43
N VAL A 14 -10.22 6.45 19.12
CA VAL A 14 -11.62 6.53 19.55
C VAL A 14 -12.55 6.82 18.37
N ILE A 15 -13.83 6.48 18.50
CA ILE A 15 -14.86 6.89 17.53
C ILE A 15 -15.46 8.22 17.97
N ARG A 16 -15.48 9.21 17.08
CA ARG A 16 -16.08 10.53 17.30
C ARG A 16 -17.13 10.85 16.26
N ASN A 17 -18.07 11.72 16.62
CA ASN A 17 -18.96 12.38 15.66
C ASN A 17 -18.34 13.70 15.23
N LEU A 18 -18.16 13.91 13.93
CA LEU A 18 -17.59 15.10 13.31
C LEU A 18 -18.58 15.73 12.34
N SER A 19 -18.35 16.99 11.95
CA SER A 19 -19.16 17.67 10.93
C SER A 19 -19.04 16.97 9.58
N ASP A 20 -20.14 16.87 8.85
CA ASP A 20 -20.14 16.26 7.52
C ASP A 20 -19.36 17.16 6.55
N PRO A 21 -18.50 16.59 5.68
CA PRO A 21 -17.80 17.38 4.68
C PRO A 21 -18.76 17.87 3.59
N VAL A 22 -18.49 19.06 3.08
CA VAL A 22 -19.26 19.66 1.97
C VAL A 22 -18.38 19.64 0.72
N PRO A 23 -18.81 19.01 -0.38
CA PRO A 23 -18.01 18.96 -1.60
C PRO A 23 -17.93 20.33 -2.26
N GLY A 24 -16.72 20.73 -2.66
CA GLY A 24 -16.45 21.85 -3.55
C GLY A 24 -16.83 21.58 -5.01
N PRO A 25 -16.61 22.53 -5.93
CA PRO A 25 -17.09 22.44 -7.31
C PRO A 25 -16.58 21.23 -8.10
N TYR A 26 -15.32 20.82 -7.89
CA TYR A 26 -14.70 19.68 -8.57
C TYR A 26 -14.68 18.41 -7.70
N GLN A 27 -15.34 18.43 -6.55
CA GLN A 27 -15.32 17.31 -5.62
C GLN A 27 -16.63 16.54 -5.69
N VAL A 28 -16.55 15.26 -5.33
CA VAL A 28 -17.70 14.43 -5.04
C VAL A 28 -17.74 14.14 -3.55
N LEU A 29 -18.96 14.07 -3.00
CA LEU A 29 -19.17 13.51 -1.67
C LEU A 29 -19.34 12.00 -1.82
N THR A 30 -18.63 11.26 -0.98
CA THR A 30 -18.65 9.80 -0.96
C THR A 30 -19.10 9.27 0.38
N LYS A 31 -19.84 8.17 0.36
CA LYS A 31 -20.08 7.31 1.51
C LYS A 31 -18.98 6.27 1.54
N GLN A 32 -18.18 6.29 2.59
CA GLN A 32 -17.04 5.39 2.74
C GLN A 32 -17.55 4.01 3.12
N LEU A 33 -17.26 3.01 2.30
CA LEU A 33 -17.74 1.64 2.49
C LEU A 33 -16.74 0.82 3.29
N PHE A 34 -15.48 0.81 2.85
CA PHE A 34 -14.42 0.02 3.44
C PHE A 34 -13.10 0.77 3.48
N GLY A 35 -12.28 0.46 4.48
CA GLY A 35 -10.90 0.91 4.59
C GLY A 35 -9.95 -0.24 4.95
N GLY A 36 -8.80 -0.28 4.30
CA GLY A 36 -7.68 -1.15 4.68
C GLY A 36 -6.85 -0.55 5.81
N ILE A 37 -6.36 -1.40 6.72
CA ILE A 37 -5.36 -1.04 7.73
C ILE A 37 -3.97 -1.27 7.14
N CYS A 38 -3.17 -0.21 7.08
CA CYS A 38 -1.75 -0.32 6.76
C CYS A 38 -0.94 -0.48 8.06
N ALA A 39 -0.31 -1.65 8.19
CA ALA A 39 0.45 -2.04 9.38
C ALA A 39 1.52 -1.02 9.81
N ALA A 40 2.17 -0.35 8.86
CA ALA A 40 3.21 0.63 9.17
C ALA A 40 2.58 2.00 9.47
N THR A 41 1.93 2.60 8.48
CA THR A 41 1.47 3.99 8.55
C THR A 41 0.43 4.21 9.64
N ASP A 42 -0.61 3.37 9.72
CA ASP A 42 -1.70 3.60 10.68
C ASP A 42 -1.22 3.35 12.11
N ASN A 43 -0.39 2.32 12.35
CA ASN A 43 0.20 2.10 13.68
C ASN A 43 1.15 3.24 14.09
N HIS A 44 1.97 3.75 13.17
CA HIS A 44 2.85 4.89 13.45
C HIS A 44 2.07 6.17 13.75
N LEU A 45 0.96 6.41 13.04
CA LEU A 45 0.05 7.52 13.34
C LEU A 45 -0.62 7.33 14.70
N VAL A 46 -1.11 6.14 15.02
CA VAL A 46 -1.70 5.86 16.33
C VAL A 46 -0.66 6.06 17.42
N GLN A 47 0.60 5.65 17.23
CA GLN A 47 1.66 5.77 18.23
C GLN A 47 2.33 7.16 18.30
N GLY A 48 2.02 8.10 17.40
CA GLY A 48 2.72 9.39 17.34
C GLY A 48 4.16 9.30 16.86
N LYS A 49 4.49 8.29 16.03
CA LYS A 49 5.85 7.98 15.57
C LYS A 49 6.06 8.11 14.06
N LEU A 50 5.03 8.52 13.31
CA LEU A 50 5.18 8.65 11.86
C LEU A 50 6.23 9.72 11.53
N PRO A 51 7.31 9.42 10.78
CA PRO A 51 8.45 10.31 10.59
C PRO A 51 8.18 11.35 9.48
N ILE A 52 6.99 11.96 9.50
CA ILE A 52 6.63 13.06 8.59
C ILE A 52 6.28 14.31 9.38
N PRO A 53 6.75 15.50 8.95
CA PRO A 53 6.41 16.75 9.61
C PRO A 53 4.92 17.08 9.39
N GLY A 54 4.34 17.87 10.30
CA GLY A 54 2.99 18.42 10.16
C GLY A 54 1.84 17.55 10.69
N ILE A 55 2.13 16.41 11.32
CA ILE A 55 1.11 15.63 12.04
C ILE A 55 0.61 16.41 13.25
N SER A 56 -0.71 16.59 13.33
CA SER A 56 -1.39 17.24 14.46
C SER A 56 -2.50 16.33 14.98
N TYR A 57 -2.68 16.28 16.30
CA TYR A 57 -3.75 15.54 16.97
C TYR A 57 -4.76 16.51 17.60
N PRO A 58 -6.06 16.17 17.65
CA PRO A 58 -6.67 14.93 17.18
C PRO A 58 -6.66 14.76 15.65
N LEU A 59 -6.58 13.51 15.16
CA LEU A 59 -6.37 13.16 13.75
C LEU A 59 -7.34 12.07 13.26
N ILE A 60 -8.03 12.28 12.15
CA ILE A 60 -8.81 11.22 11.47
C ILE A 60 -7.86 10.22 10.80
N LEU A 61 -7.99 8.93 11.16
CA LEU A 61 -7.11 7.85 10.68
C LEU A 61 -7.54 7.31 9.30
N GLY A 62 -6.62 6.56 8.66
CA GLY A 62 -6.89 5.73 7.49
C GLY A 62 -6.58 6.41 6.17
N HIS A 63 -6.06 5.65 5.22
CA HIS A 63 -5.66 6.14 3.90
C HIS A 63 -5.95 5.17 2.75
N GLU A 64 -6.47 3.97 3.04
CA GLU A 64 -6.76 2.94 2.03
C GLU A 64 -8.26 2.70 1.89
N ALA A 65 -9.02 3.79 1.70
CA ALA A 65 -10.48 3.75 1.68
C ALA A 65 -11.07 3.72 0.27
N ILE A 66 -12.24 3.07 0.19
CA ILE A 66 -13.10 2.97 -0.97
C ILE A 66 -14.45 3.60 -0.62
N GLY A 67 -14.85 4.60 -1.40
CA GLY A 67 -16.09 5.33 -1.22
C GLY A 67 -17.02 5.20 -2.42
N GLU A 68 -18.32 5.11 -2.16
CA GLU A 68 -19.36 5.24 -3.18
C GLU A 68 -19.78 6.70 -3.31
N VAL A 69 -19.80 7.25 -4.52
CA VAL A 69 -20.25 8.61 -4.77
C VAL A 69 -21.74 8.74 -4.45
N ILE A 70 -22.11 9.74 -3.63
CA ILE A 70 -23.50 10.03 -3.26
C ILE A 70 -23.98 11.41 -3.75
N SER A 71 -23.07 12.36 -3.97
CA SER A 71 -23.38 13.65 -4.61
C SER A 71 -22.15 14.25 -5.29
N VAL A 72 -22.37 15.19 -6.21
CA VAL A 72 -21.32 15.77 -7.04
C VAL A 72 -21.34 17.29 -7.00
N GLY A 73 -20.16 17.90 -7.05
CA GLY A 73 -19.99 19.34 -7.21
C GLY A 73 -20.38 19.82 -8.60
N SER A 74 -20.59 21.13 -8.73
CA SER A 74 -21.14 21.76 -9.94
C SER A 74 -20.27 21.67 -11.20
N LYS A 75 -18.98 21.32 -11.06
CA LYS A 75 -18.02 21.20 -12.16
C LYS A 75 -17.55 19.76 -12.41
N VAL A 76 -18.04 18.79 -11.65
CA VAL A 76 -17.77 17.37 -11.86
C VAL A 76 -18.41 16.91 -13.17
N ARG A 77 -17.64 16.18 -14.00
CA ARG A 77 -18.07 15.68 -15.31
C ARG A 77 -17.74 14.20 -15.54
N ASN A 78 -16.79 13.65 -14.79
CA ASN A 78 -16.24 12.31 -14.99
C ASN A 78 -16.57 11.34 -13.84
N LEU A 79 -17.26 11.80 -12.80
CA LEU A 79 -17.74 11.01 -11.67
C LEU A 79 -19.25 11.21 -11.50
N LYS A 80 -19.97 10.16 -11.08
CA LYS A 80 -21.42 10.22 -10.86
C LYS A 80 -21.84 9.41 -9.63
N PRO A 81 -23.02 9.69 -9.03
CA PRO A 81 -23.55 8.86 -7.95
C PRO A 81 -23.59 7.37 -8.31
N GLY A 82 -23.18 6.52 -7.35
CA GLY A 82 -23.02 5.08 -7.51
C GLY A 82 -21.64 4.61 -8.00
N ASP A 83 -20.74 5.52 -8.42
CA ASP A 83 -19.36 5.13 -8.74
C ASP A 83 -18.60 4.76 -7.46
N LEU A 84 -17.83 3.65 -7.50
CA LEU A 84 -16.87 3.30 -6.47
C LEU A 84 -15.53 3.97 -6.77
N VAL A 85 -15.02 4.77 -5.84
CA VAL A 85 -13.81 5.59 -6.03
C VAL A 85 -12.76 5.25 -4.98
N THR A 86 -11.51 5.16 -5.43
CA THR A 86 -10.33 4.90 -4.60
C THR A 86 -9.81 6.17 -3.91
N ARG A 87 -9.14 6.02 -2.76
CA ARG A 87 -8.44 7.10 -2.03
C ARG A 87 -9.36 8.27 -1.65
N THR A 88 -10.61 7.96 -1.32
CA THR A 88 -11.57 8.89 -0.74
C THR A 88 -11.28 9.11 0.74
N GLY A 89 -11.62 10.28 1.29
CA GLY A 89 -11.46 10.50 2.73
C GLY A 89 -11.96 11.84 3.24
N ALA A 90 -12.21 11.90 4.55
CA ALA A 90 -12.67 13.12 5.21
C ALA A 90 -11.56 14.19 5.25
N PRO A 91 -11.89 15.45 4.91
CA PRO A 91 -11.00 16.57 5.19
C PRO A 91 -10.94 16.86 6.70
N ALA A 92 -10.00 17.72 7.10
CA ALA A 92 -9.95 18.24 8.46
C ALA A 92 -11.23 19.03 8.80
N THR A 93 -11.59 19.02 10.08
CA THR A 93 -12.65 19.86 10.68
C THR A 93 -12.04 20.95 11.56
N ASP A 94 -12.86 21.83 12.11
CA ASP A 94 -12.42 22.89 13.02
C ASP A 94 -11.68 22.36 14.26
N ASP A 95 -11.98 21.12 14.66
CA ASP A 95 -11.51 20.49 15.90
C ASP A 95 -10.78 19.15 15.69
N CYS A 96 -10.51 18.75 14.45
CA CYS A 96 -9.81 17.50 14.13
C CYS A 96 -9.04 17.61 12.81
N ALA A 97 -7.74 17.30 12.84
CA ALA A 97 -6.92 17.23 11.65
C ALA A 97 -7.27 15.98 10.81
N ALA A 98 -6.91 16.01 9.54
CA ALA A 98 -6.94 14.84 8.67
C ALA A 98 -5.79 14.92 7.67
N ASN A 99 -5.02 13.83 7.56
CA ASN A 99 -4.06 13.67 6.47
C ASN A 99 -4.71 13.04 5.25
N TRP A 100 -5.54 12.02 5.49
CA TRP A 100 -6.27 11.28 4.46
C TRP A 100 -7.73 11.08 4.86
N GLY A 101 -8.01 10.68 6.11
CA GLY A 101 -9.37 10.61 6.64
C GLY A 101 -10.19 9.42 6.13
N GLY A 102 -9.52 8.29 5.84
CA GLY A 102 -10.13 7.11 5.24
C GLY A 102 -11.13 6.37 6.14
N PHE A 103 -11.00 6.46 7.47
CA PHE A 103 -11.91 5.82 8.43
C PHE A 103 -12.98 6.78 8.99
N ALA A 104 -13.60 7.56 8.11
CA ALA A 104 -14.78 8.37 8.40
C ALA A 104 -15.95 7.89 7.53
N GLU A 105 -17.21 8.02 7.96
CA GLU A 105 -18.36 7.54 7.18
C GLU A 105 -18.57 8.32 5.87
N LEU A 106 -18.15 9.59 5.84
CA LEU A 106 -18.21 10.44 4.66
C LEU A 106 -16.81 10.94 4.30
N GLY A 107 -16.55 11.02 3.00
CA GLY A 107 -15.28 11.51 2.47
C GLY A 107 -15.45 12.26 1.16
N LEU A 108 -14.38 12.92 0.72
CA LEU A 108 -14.32 13.61 -0.55
C LEU A 108 -13.36 12.91 -1.51
N ALA A 109 -13.63 13.05 -2.80
CA ALA A 109 -12.70 12.76 -3.89
C ALA A 109 -12.81 13.84 -4.96
N TYR A 110 -11.78 13.98 -5.78
CA TYR A 110 -11.69 15.02 -6.80
C TYR A 110 -11.86 14.46 -8.21
N ASP A 111 -12.60 15.18 -9.05
CA ASP A 111 -12.60 14.99 -10.50
C ASP A 111 -11.39 15.71 -11.10
N PHE A 112 -10.22 15.12 -10.94
CA PHE A 112 -8.96 15.69 -11.44
C PHE A 112 -8.97 15.89 -12.96
N ALA A 113 -9.74 15.08 -13.70
CA ALA A 113 -9.87 15.21 -15.14
C ALA A 113 -10.63 16.48 -15.51
N ALA A 114 -11.72 16.79 -14.80
CA ALA A 114 -12.44 18.05 -14.99
C ALA A 114 -11.58 19.27 -14.60
N MET A 115 -10.78 19.18 -13.54
CA MET A 115 -9.83 20.23 -13.14
C MET A 115 -8.80 20.50 -14.25
N ARG A 116 -8.16 19.45 -14.77
CA ARG A 116 -7.21 19.55 -15.89
C ARG A 116 -7.86 20.14 -17.14
N ASP A 117 -9.03 19.66 -17.50
CA ASP A 117 -9.73 20.08 -18.73
C ASP A 117 -10.21 21.55 -18.64
N ASP A 118 -10.45 22.06 -17.44
CA ASP A 118 -10.74 23.48 -17.18
C ASP A 118 -9.47 24.36 -17.11
N GLY A 119 -8.27 23.76 -17.26
CA GLY A 119 -7.00 24.48 -17.32
C GLY A 119 -6.42 24.88 -15.97
N LEU A 120 -6.79 24.19 -14.88
CA LEU A 120 -6.15 24.40 -13.57
C LEU A 120 -4.66 23.99 -13.62
N PRO A 121 -3.78 24.64 -12.83
CA PRO A 121 -2.37 24.27 -12.72
C PRO A 121 -2.17 22.78 -12.40
N GLU A 122 -1.11 22.18 -12.93
CA GLU A 122 -0.81 20.75 -12.73
C GLU A 122 -0.65 20.38 -11.26
N GLU A 123 -0.01 21.23 -10.46
CA GLU A 123 0.13 21.00 -9.02
C GLU A 123 -1.22 20.91 -8.27
N GLU A 124 -2.30 21.45 -8.83
CA GLU A 124 -3.63 21.40 -8.20
C GLU A 124 -4.38 20.10 -8.51
N TRP A 125 -4.19 19.48 -9.68
CA TRP A 125 -4.95 18.27 -10.07
C TRP A 125 -4.13 17.00 -10.07
N GLN A 126 -2.80 17.07 -10.23
CA GLN A 126 -1.93 15.89 -10.28
C GLN A 126 -2.01 15.02 -9.01
N PRO A 127 -2.05 15.58 -7.78
CA PRO A 127 -2.17 14.77 -6.57
C PRO A 127 -3.47 13.98 -6.49
N HIS A 128 -4.49 14.42 -7.23
CA HIS A 128 -5.82 13.81 -7.25
C HIS A 128 -5.99 12.74 -8.32
N THR A 129 -4.96 12.43 -9.10
CA THR A 129 -4.95 11.30 -10.05
C THR A 129 -5.14 9.94 -9.37
N ILE A 130 -4.98 9.90 -8.03
CA ILE A 130 -5.25 8.74 -7.19
C ILE A 130 -6.74 8.44 -7.01
N ASN A 131 -7.62 9.44 -7.21
CA ASN A 131 -9.07 9.27 -7.16
C ASN A 131 -9.59 8.70 -8.49
N ARG A 132 -9.70 7.38 -8.54
CA ARG A 132 -10.07 6.64 -9.75
C ARG A 132 -11.28 5.76 -9.49
N VAL A 133 -12.17 5.69 -10.48
CA VAL A 133 -13.36 4.84 -10.48
C VAL A 133 -12.96 3.39 -10.69
N LEU A 134 -13.50 2.50 -9.88
CA LEU A 134 -13.34 1.06 -10.02
C LEU A 134 -14.39 0.50 -10.99
N PRO A 135 -14.08 -0.59 -11.72
CA PRO A 135 -15.05 -1.23 -12.60
C PRO A 135 -16.31 -1.68 -11.87
N ALA A 136 -17.45 -1.65 -12.57
CA ALA A 136 -18.71 -2.15 -12.04
C ALA A 136 -18.60 -3.62 -11.60
N GLY A 137 -19.22 -3.95 -10.46
CA GLY A 137 -19.17 -5.31 -9.89
C GLY A 137 -17.92 -5.63 -9.07
N THR A 138 -16.98 -4.68 -8.93
CA THR A 138 -15.85 -4.83 -8.00
C THR A 138 -16.34 -4.95 -6.56
N ASP A 139 -15.85 -5.94 -5.82
CA ASP A 139 -16.08 -6.04 -4.38
C ASP A 139 -15.34 -4.88 -3.66
N PRO A 140 -16.07 -3.96 -2.99
CA PRO A 140 -15.46 -2.80 -2.36
C PRO A 140 -14.53 -3.15 -1.19
N ALA A 141 -14.73 -4.29 -0.51
CA ALA A 141 -13.83 -4.73 0.56
C ALA A 141 -12.47 -5.16 -0.03
N ALA A 142 -12.50 -6.01 -1.06
CA ALA A 142 -11.30 -6.42 -1.79
C ALA A 142 -10.58 -5.23 -2.44
N ALA A 143 -11.34 -4.26 -2.96
CA ALA A 143 -10.78 -3.10 -3.65
C ALA A 143 -9.92 -2.18 -2.78
N THR A 144 -9.98 -2.28 -1.45
CA THR A 144 -9.03 -1.58 -0.56
C THR A 144 -7.58 -1.93 -0.89
N MET A 145 -7.30 -3.12 -1.43
CA MET A 145 -5.97 -3.52 -1.90
C MET A 145 -5.49 -2.77 -3.14
N MET A 146 -6.39 -2.13 -3.92
CA MET A 146 -6.00 -1.34 -5.09
C MET A 146 -5.03 -0.22 -4.74
N ILE A 147 -5.13 0.33 -3.53
CA ILE A 147 -4.21 1.36 -3.05
C ILE A 147 -2.79 0.78 -2.96
N THR A 148 -2.63 -0.34 -2.24
CA THR A 148 -1.34 -1.04 -2.10
C THR A 148 -0.81 -1.55 -3.44
N TRP A 149 -1.66 -2.14 -4.27
CA TRP A 149 -1.25 -2.70 -5.56
C TRP A 149 -0.78 -1.62 -6.52
N ARG A 150 -1.45 -0.46 -6.61
CA ARG A 150 -1.00 0.64 -7.47
C ARG A 150 0.34 1.21 -7.02
N GLU A 151 0.50 1.41 -5.72
CA GLU A 151 1.76 1.88 -5.14
C GLU A 151 2.91 0.92 -5.45
N THR A 152 2.75 -0.35 -5.11
CA THR A 152 3.79 -1.37 -5.31
C THR A 152 4.01 -1.73 -6.78
N LEU A 153 3.00 -1.67 -7.64
CA LEU A 153 3.13 -1.87 -9.09
C LEU A 153 3.91 -0.74 -9.76
N SER A 154 3.59 0.52 -9.44
CA SER A 154 4.36 1.67 -9.92
C SER A 154 5.81 1.56 -9.44
N TYR A 155 6.03 1.19 -8.19
CA TYR A 155 7.38 1.03 -7.64
C TYR A 155 8.18 -0.07 -8.35
N ILE A 156 7.66 -1.30 -8.45
CA ILE A 156 8.41 -2.43 -9.01
C ILE A 156 8.75 -2.23 -10.49
N THR A 157 7.86 -1.59 -11.26
CA THR A 157 8.09 -1.33 -12.69
C THR A 157 9.15 -0.24 -12.94
N ARG A 158 9.36 0.67 -11.98
CA ARG A 158 10.43 1.69 -12.03
C ARG A 158 11.83 1.10 -11.80
N LEU A 159 11.93 -0.07 -11.17
CA LEU A 159 13.20 -0.81 -11.05
C LEU A 159 13.68 -1.36 -12.41
N GLY A 160 12.73 -1.56 -13.34
CA GLY A 160 12.95 -2.04 -14.69
C GLY A 160 11.98 -3.17 -15.07
N PRO A 161 12.18 -3.79 -16.25
CA PRO A 161 11.33 -4.91 -16.68
C PRO A 161 11.42 -6.10 -15.71
N VAL A 162 10.27 -6.60 -15.27
CA VAL A 162 10.16 -7.77 -14.37
C VAL A 162 10.01 -9.09 -15.15
N SER A 163 9.45 -9.03 -16.35
CA SER A 163 9.22 -10.23 -17.18
C SER A 163 10.53 -10.98 -17.45
N GLY A 164 10.51 -12.29 -17.17
CA GLY A 164 11.66 -13.19 -17.31
C GLY A 164 12.75 -13.00 -16.25
N LYS A 165 12.59 -12.08 -15.29
CA LYS A 165 13.59 -11.79 -14.25
C LYS A 165 13.44 -12.68 -13.02
N ARG A 166 14.56 -12.91 -12.33
CA ARG A 166 14.56 -13.50 -10.99
C ARG A 166 14.47 -12.39 -9.96
N VAL A 167 13.48 -12.46 -9.09
CA VAL A 167 13.17 -11.42 -8.10
C VAL A 167 13.41 -11.95 -6.70
N LEU A 168 14.15 -11.21 -5.88
CA LEU A 168 14.32 -11.45 -4.46
C LEU A 168 13.54 -10.42 -3.65
N ILE A 169 12.69 -10.86 -2.74
CA ILE A 169 11.88 -9.99 -1.88
C ILE A 169 12.31 -10.19 -0.44
N ILE A 170 12.67 -9.11 0.24
CA ILE A 170 12.94 -9.11 1.68
C ILE A 170 11.72 -8.53 2.38
N GLY A 171 11.15 -9.31 3.28
CA GLY A 171 9.94 -8.98 4.03
C GLY A 171 8.74 -9.81 3.63
N SER A 172 8.08 -10.39 4.62
CA SER A 172 6.83 -11.17 4.49
C SER A 172 5.66 -10.44 5.16
N GLY A 173 5.58 -9.12 4.99
CA GLY A 173 4.44 -8.28 5.40
C GLY A 173 3.53 -7.96 4.21
N GLY A 174 2.48 -7.14 4.43
CA GLY A 174 1.50 -6.81 3.38
C GLY A 174 2.13 -6.36 2.05
N ASN A 175 3.12 -5.44 2.10
CA ASN A 175 3.80 -4.96 0.90
C ASN A 175 4.74 -5.99 0.27
N GLY A 176 5.42 -6.81 1.09
CA GLY A 176 6.25 -7.92 0.60
C GLY A 176 5.44 -8.95 -0.18
N PHE A 177 4.27 -9.33 0.33
CA PHE A 177 3.31 -10.17 -0.40
C PHE A 177 2.78 -9.48 -1.67
N SER A 178 2.69 -8.15 -1.67
CA SER A 178 2.26 -7.38 -2.85
C SER A 178 3.28 -7.47 -3.96
N PHE A 179 4.55 -7.26 -3.63
CA PHE A 179 5.65 -7.45 -4.57
C PHE A 179 5.76 -8.89 -5.07
N LEU A 180 5.46 -9.89 -4.24
CA LEU A 180 5.46 -11.29 -4.66
C LEU A 180 4.39 -11.54 -5.70
N ALA A 181 3.13 -11.20 -5.38
CA ALA A 181 2.01 -11.39 -6.30
C ALA A 181 2.22 -10.60 -7.61
N LEU A 182 2.70 -9.36 -7.52
CA LEU A 182 3.01 -8.53 -8.69
C LEU A 182 4.16 -9.10 -9.53
N ALA A 183 5.22 -9.62 -8.91
CA ALA A 183 6.31 -10.24 -9.65
C ALA A 183 5.81 -11.44 -10.47
N LYS A 184 4.91 -12.27 -9.91
CA LYS A 184 4.27 -13.36 -10.65
C LYS A 184 3.34 -12.83 -11.75
N ALA A 185 2.49 -11.85 -11.46
CA ALA A 185 1.59 -11.24 -12.45
C ALA A 185 2.36 -10.60 -13.62
N LEU A 186 3.54 -10.05 -13.35
CA LEU A 186 4.45 -9.48 -14.36
C LEU A 186 5.36 -10.51 -15.04
N SER A 187 5.10 -11.81 -14.85
CA SER A 187 5.83 -12.92 -15.47
C SER A 187 7.31 -13.01 -15.10
N ALA A 188 7.66 -12.74 -13.83
CA ALA A 188 8.98 -13.08 -13.30
C ALA A 188 9.27 -14.58 -13.51
N SER A 189 10.50 -14.93 -13.88
CA SER A 189 10.91 -16.32 -14.12
C SER A 189 11.07 -17.12 -12.83
N ALA A 190 11.47 -16.45 -11.74
CA ALA A 190 11.46 -16.99 -10.39
C ALA A 190 11.33 -15.87 -9.36
N VAL A 191 10.70 -16.16 -8.23
CA VAL A 191 10.56 -15.23 -7.10
C VAL A 191 10.93 -15.94 -5.81
N ALA A 192 11.92 -15.42 -5.09
CA ALA A 192 12.28 -15.87 -3.75
C ALA A 192 11.88 -14.81 -2.72
N MET A 193 11.45 -15.26 -1.54
CA MET A 193 11.09 -14.37 -0.43
C MET A 193 11.89 -14.71 0.84
N ILE A 194 12.36 -13.69 1.54
CA ILE A 194 12.98 -13.81 2.86
C ILE A 194 12.01 -13.20 3.87
N GLY A 195 11.65 -13.94 4.92
CA GLY A 195 10.68 -13.44 5.89
C GLY A 195 10.46 -14.37 7.08
N ASN A 196 9.39 -14.12 7.84
CA ASN A 196 9.09 -14.92 9.02
C ASN A 196 8.53 -16.29 8.59
N PRO A 197 9.08 -17.43 9.07
CA PRO A 197 8.72 -18.77 8.59
C PRO A 197 7.25 -19.12 8.80
N ARG A 198 6.52 -18.43 9.69
CA ARG A 198 5.05 -18.61 9.81
C ARG A 198 4.31 -18.36 8.49
N TRP A 199 4.90 -17.59 7.58
CA TRP A 199 4.31 -17.19 6.31
C TRP A 199 4.83 -18.01 5.13
N SER A 200 5.65 -19.04 5.36
CA SER A 200 6.26 -19.82 4.27
C SER A 200 5.23 -20.53 3.40
N SER A 201 4.25 -21.21 4.01
CA SER A 201 3.16 -21.88 3.27
C SER A 201 2.34 -20.88 2.48
N HIS A 202 2.04 -19.73 3.08
CA HIS A 202 1.28 -18.68 2.43
C HIS A 202 2.04 -18.01 1.27
N ALA A 203 3.36 -17.84 1.40
CA ALA A 203 4.22 -17.39 0.30
C ALA A 203 4.24 -18.40 -0.85
N ALA A 204 4.31 -19.69 -0.56
CA ALA A 204 4.24 -20.73 -1.58
C ALA A 204 2.88 -20.73 -2.31
N GLU A 205 1.76 -20.60 -1.59
CA GLU A 205 0.41 -20.45 -2.15
C GLU A 205 0.27 -19.20 -3.03
N THR A 206 0.93 -18.11 -2.65
CA THR A 206 0.97 -16.87 -3.44
C THR A 206 1.87 -17.00 -4.69
N GLY A 207 2.71 -18.03 -4.76
CA GLY A 207 3.54 -18.36 -5.93
C GLY A 207 5.03 -18.11 -5.76
N ALA A 208 5.54 -18.01 -4.54
CA ALA A 208 6.98 -17.98 -4.28
C ALA A 208 7.63 -19.31 -4.67
N ASP A 209 8.72 -19.25 -5.43
CA ASP A 209 9.50 -20.41 -5.86
C ASP A 209 10.43 -20.90 -4.74
N ALA A 210 10.80 -20.01 -3.82
CA ALA A 210 11.48 -20.36 -2.57
C ALA A 210 11.20 -19.35 -1.44
N PHE A 211 11.37 -19.82 -0.21
CA PHE A 211 11.24 -19.01 0.99
C PHE A 211 12.40 -19.30 1.95
N ALA A 212 12.97 -18.26 2.57
CA ALA A 212 13.98 -18.42 3.62
C ALA A 212 13.59 -17.67 4.90
N ASP A 213 13.89 -18.25 6.06
CA ASP A 213 13.78 -17.57 7.35
C ASP A 213 14.82 -16.46 7.42
N TYR A 214 14.40 -15.23 7.71
CA TYR A 214 15.31 -14.07 7.86
C TYR A 214 16.39 -14.25 8.94
N ARG A 215 16.24 -15.23 9.84
CA ARG A 215 17.19 -15.54 10.92
C ARG A 215 18.20 -16.62 10.55
N ASP A 216 17.99 -17.31 9.43
CA ASP A 216 18.77 -18.46 9.00
C ASP A 216 19.63 -18.08 7.78
N GLN A 217 20.92 -17.83 8.03
CA GLN A 217 21.87 -17.40 6.99
C GLN A 217 22.18 -18.52 5.98
N ASP A 218 22.11 -19.78 6.40
CA ASP A 218 22.32 -20.90 5.49
C ASP A 218 21.13 -21.04 4.54
N ALA A 219 19.90 -20.92 5.05
CA ALA A 219 18.70 -20.89 4.22
C ALA A 219 18.69 -19.71 3.23
N ILE A 220 19.15 -18.53 3.65
CA ILE A 220 19.31 -17.37 2.76
C ILE A 220 20.37 -17.67 1.69
N ALA A 221 21.52 -18.23 2.06
CA ALA A 221 22.59 -18.58 1.13
C ALA A 221 22.14 -19.62 0.08
N ASP A 222 21.25 -20.54 0.46
CA ASP A 222 20.67 -21.54 -0.43
C ASP A 222 19.75 -20.96 -1.51
N LEU A 223 19.27 -19.72 -1.36
CA LEU A 223 18.52 -19.01 -2.40
C LEU A 223 19.33 -18.75 -3.67
N LYS A 224 20.67 -18.88 -3.63
CA LYS A 224 21.52 -18.86 -4.83
C LYS A 224 21.09 -19.90 -5.87
N ASN A 225 20.47 -21.01 -5.44
CA ASN A 225 19.97 -22.05 -6.34
C ASN A 225 18.79 -21.57 -7.19
N ILE A 226 18.02 -20.60 -6.69
CA ILE A 226 16.92 -19.94 -7.40
C ILE A 226 17.45 -18.78 -8.25
N GLY A 227 18.44 -18.06 -7.73
CA GLY A 227 19.17 -17.03 -8.46
C GLY A 227 19.95 -17.59 -9.68
N GLY A 228 20.23 -18.88 -9.72
CA GLY A 228 20.99 -19.51 -10.80
C GLY A 228 22.44 -18.99 -10.89
N ALA A 229 23.11 -19.26 -12.01
CA ALA A 229 24.53 -18.90 -12.17
C ALA A 229 24.82 -17.39 -12.07
N ASP A 230 23.85 -16.57 -12.49
CA ASP A 230 24.02 -15.12 -12.53
C ASP A 230 23.59 -14.42 -11.24
N GLY A 231 22.65 -14.97 -10.48
CA GLY A 231 22.02 -14.33 -9.32
C GLY A 231 20.68 -13.66 -9.64
N PHE A 232 20.11 -12.97 -8.65
CA PHE A 232 18.83 -12.26 -8.79
C PHE A 232 18.98 -10.95 -9.57
N ASP A 233 18.07 -10.68 -10.51
CA ASP A 233 18.07 -9.48 -11.35
C ASP A 233 17.49 -8.26 -10.62
N LEU A 234 16.53 -8.50 -9.72
CA LEU A 234 15.80 -7.50 -8.96
C LEU A 234 15.76 -7.90 -7.49
N MET A 235 16.02 -6.96 -6.59
CA MET A 235 15.76 -7.12 -5.16
C MET A 235 14.89 -5.98 -4.65
N ILE A 236 13.95 -6.31 -3.77
CA ILE A 236 13.07 -5.34 -3.11
C ILE A 236 13.14 -5.56 -1.61
N ASP A 237 13.61 -4.57 -0.88
CA ASP A 237 13.50 -4.53 0.58
C ASP A 237 12.21 -3.81 0.97
N SER A 238 11.23 -4.59 1.43
CA SER A 238 9.92 -4.11 1.87
C SER A 238 9.86 -3.85 3.39
N VAL A 239 10.96 -4.02 4.11
CA VAL A 239 11.05 -3.82 5.56
C VAL A 239 11.87 -2.59 5.90
N GLY A 240 13.08 -2.48 5.35
CA GLY A 240 13.98 -1.36 5.59
C GLY A 240 14.73 -1.46 6.93
N TYR A 241 15.13 -2.66 7.35
CA TYR A 241 16.02 -2.85 8.51
C TYR A 241 17.50 -2.76 8.10
N THR A 242 18.29 -2.09 8.93
CA THR A 242 19.75 -2.05 8.81
C THR A 242 20.34 -3.47 8.84
N GLY A 243 21.18 -3.82 7.86
CA GLY A 243 21.82 -5.13 7.76
C GLY A 243 21.07 -6.17 6.91
N GLY A 244 19.80 -5.93 6.55
CA GLY A 244 19.01 -6.89 5.77
C GLY A 244 19.53 -7.08 4.35
N ILE A 245 20.05 -6.01 3.76
CA ILE A 245 20.48 -5.95 2.37
C ILE A 245 21.87 -6.58 2.21
N GLU A 246 22.77 -6.28 3.15
CA GLU A 246 24.16 -6.76 3.16
C GLU A 246 24.22 -8.29 3.12
N ASN A 247 23.28 -8.97 3.77
CA ASN A 247 23.20 -10.43 3.79
C ASN A 247 22.86 -11.07 2.43
N VAL A 248 22.31 -10.29 1.49
CA VAL A 248 21.84 -10.81 0.20
C VAL A 248 22.55 -10.24 -1.01
N LEU A 249 23.46 -9.26 -0.83
CA LEU A 249 24.18 -8.64 -1.95
C LEU A 249 24.96 -9.64 -2.80
N SER A 250 25.52 -10.68 -2.18
CA SER A 250 26.26 -11.75 -2.85
C SER A 250 25.37 -12.64 -3.73
N LEU A 251 24.05 -12.62 -3.52
CA LEU A 251 23.05 -13.33 -4.31
C LEU A 251 22.63 -12.55 -5.57
N MET A 252 23.02 -11.27 -5.68
CA MET A 252 22.57 -10.39 -6.76
C MET A 252 23.37 -10.57 -8.05
N ALA A 253 22.68 -10.42 -9.17
CA ALA A 253 23.28 -10.41 -10.49
C ALA A 253 24.07 -9.13 -10.76
N ARG A 254 24.97 -9.22 -11.74
CA ARG A 254 25.66 -8.05 -12.31
C ARG A 254 24.63 -7.10 -12.90
N GLY A 255 24.64 -5.85 -12.45
CA GLY A 255 23.73 -4.80 -12.90
C GLY A 255 22.33 -4.88 -12.28
N ALA A 256 22.14 -5.67 -11.22
CA ALA A 256 20.85 -5.81 -10.57
C ALA A 256 20.27 -4.47 -10.09
N ALA A 257 18.93 -4.38 -10.05
CA ALA A 257 18.24 -3.25 -9.46
C ALA A 257 17.84 -3.59 -8.01
N ILE A 258 18.12 -2.67 -7.08
CA ILE A 258 17.82 -2.79 -5.66
C ILE A 258 16.80 -1.69 -5.31
N GLY A 259 15.59 -2.10 -4.96
CA GLY A 259 14.52 -1.21 -4.49
C GLY A 259 14.49 -1.16 -2.96
N LEU A 260 14.71 0.03 -2.40
CA LEU A 260 14.55 0.31 -0.98
C LEU A 260 13.16 0.89 -0.75
N TYR A 261 12.21 0.04 -0.35
CA TYR A 261 10.82 0.44 -0.20
C TYR A 261 10.41 0.60 1.27
N GLY A 262 10.86 -0.30 2.15
CA GLY A 262 10.57 -0.23 3.58
C GLY A 262 11.18 1.00 4.27
N LEU A 263 10.51 1.49 5.31
CA LEU A 263 10.83 2.76 5.98
C LEU A 263 11.25 2.61 7.45
N GLU A 264 11.45 1.40 7.95
CA GLU A 264 11.64 1.16 9.39
C GLU A 264 12.90 1.84 9.94
N ALA A 265 14.01 1.85 9.19
CA ALA A 265 15.25 2.54 9.54
C ALA A 265 15.37 3.93 8.87
N LEU A 266 14.26 4.59 8.52
CA LEU A 266 14.31 5.91 7.87
C LEU A 266 15.05 6.93 8.75
N GLY A 267 16.18 7.43 8.24
CA GLY A 267 17.06 8.37 8.97
C GLY A 267 18.29 7.71 9.61
N GLU A 268 18.38 6.38 9.61
CA GLU A 268 19.61 5.67 9.96
C GLU A 268 20.62 5.71 8.81
N ARG A 269 21.91 5.67 9.17
CA ARG A 269 22.97 5.50 8.16
C ARG A 269 23.01 4.03 7.76
N MET A 270 22.62 3.74 6.53
CA MET A 270 23.00 2.47 5.92
C MET A 270 24.53 2.42 5.86
N ASN A 271 25.11 1.31 6.34
CA ASN A 271 26.54 1.07 6.11
C ASN A 271 26.78 1.11 4.60
N ALA A 272 27.96 1.56 4.19
CA ALA A 272 28.33 1.55 2.78
C ALA A 272 28.13 0.12 2.25
N LEU A 273 27.08 -0.08 1.44
CA LEU A 273 26.80 -1.32 0.73
C LEU A 273 28.15 -1.84 0.22
N HIS A 274 28.63 -2.96 0.75
CA HIS A 274 30.00 -3.42 0.52
C HIS A 274 30.21 -3.60 -0.99
N ALA A 275 30.74 -2.56 -1.65
CA ALA A 275 30.86 -2.48 -3.09
C ALA A 275 31.82 -3.53 -3.66
N ILE A 276 32.60 -4.21 -2.79
CA ILE A 276 33.58 -5.23 -3.13
C ILE A 276 32.91 -6.55 -3.53
N GLU A 277 31.78 -6.93 -2.90
CA GLU A 277 31.06 -8.16 -3.28
C GLU A 277 30.07 -7.94 -4.43
N ALA A 278 29.77 -6.68 -4.73
CA ALA A 278 28.71 -6.32 -5.64
C ALA A 278 29.22 -6.22 -7.08
N LYS A 279 28.57 -6.94 -8.00
CA LYS A 279 28.91 -6.97 -9.43
C LYS A 279 28.42 -5.72 -10.20
N GLY A 280 28.27 -4.58 -9.54
CA GLY A 280 27.59 -3.37 -10.04
C GLY A 280 26.06 -3.47 -9.89
N TYR A 281 25.40 -2.42 -9.40
CA TYR A 281 23.95 -2.37 -9.16
C TYR A 281 23.41 -0.95 -9.31
N ARG A 282 22.09 -0.83 -9.45
CA ARG A 282 21.35 0.44 -9.36
C ARG A 282 20.47 0.42 -8.12
N VAL A 283 20.41 1.52 -7.39
CA VAL A 283 19.56 1.65 -6.20
C VAL A 283 18.44 2.62 -6.49
N HIS A 284 17.22 2.24 -6.12
CA HIS A 284 16.03 3.08 -6.16
C HIS A 284 15.57 3.34 -4.72
N GLY A 285 15.38 4.62 -4.39
CA GLY A 285 14.96 5.04 -3.05
C GLY A 285 13.48 4.81 -2.78
N PRO A 286 13.03 5.06 -1.54
CA PRO A 286 11.61 5.00 -1.21
C PRO A 286 10.85 6.17 -1.84
N GLY A 287 9.53 6.02 -1.99
CA GLY A 287 8.64 7.11 -2.42
C GLY A 287 8.64 7.43 -3.91
N GLU A 288 9.45 6.75 -4.73
CA GLU A 288 9.41 6.88 -6.19
C GLU A 288 8.27 6.04 -6.80
N TYR A 289 7.03 6.47 -6.61
CA TYR A 289 5.86 5.86 -7.25
C TYR A 289 4.77 6.89 -7.53
N ALA A 290 3.88 6.57 -8.47
CA ALA A 290 2.71 7.37 -8.80
C ALA A 290 1.50 6.45 -8.98
N GLU A 291 0.65 6.33 -7.95
CA GLU A 291 -0.49 5.39 -7.98
C GLU A 291 -1.40 5.57 -9.19
N GLY A 292 -1.63 6.82 -9.62
CA GLY A 292 -2.51 7.13 -10.74
C GLY A 292 -2.10 6.45 -12.04
N GLU A 293 -0.79 6.28 -12.29
CA GLU A 293 -0.26 5.68 -13.52
C GLU A 293 -0.47 4.15 -13.56
N ALA A 294 -0.52 3.52 -12.39
CA ALA A 294 -0.62 2.07 -12.25
C ALA A 294 -2.07 1.58 -12.14
N HIS A 295 -3.06 2.47 -12.12
CA HIS A 295 -4.45 2.12 -11.85
C HIS A 295 -5.01 1.11 -12.84
N ASP A 296 -4.89 1.38 -14.13
CA ASP A 296 -5.55 0.57 -15.16
C ASP A 296 -4.95 -0.85 -15.20
N GLN A 297 -3.63 -0.97 -15.11
CA GLN A 297 -2.96 -2.28 -15.05
C GLN A 297 -3.27 -3.05 -13.75
N ALA A 298 -3.34 -2.36 -12.60
CA ALA A 298 -3.76 -3.00 -11.35
C ALA A 298 -5.19 -3.52 -11.42
N VAL A 299 -6.09 -2.78 -12.10
CA VAL A 299 -7.47 -3.23 -12.37
C VAL A 299 -7.46 -4.48 -13.26
N GLU A 300 -6.66 -4.51 -14.33
CA GLU A 300 -6.54 -5.68 -15.20
C GLU A 300 -6.07 -6.93 -14.43
N PHE A 301 -5.08 -6.77 -13.54
CA PHE A 301 -4.60 -7.87 -12.71
C PHE A 301 -5.63 -8.32 -11.68
N MET A 302 -6.37 -7.40 -11.05
CA MET A 302 -7.46 -7.75 -10.14
C MET A 302 -8.59 -8.50 -10.88
N GLN A 303 -9.02 -8.02 -12.04
CA GLN A 303 -10.12 -8.62 -12.81
C GLN A 303 -9.77 -9.99 -13.40
N SER A 304 -8.51 -10.18 -13.79
CA SER A 304 -8.02 -11.48 -14.28
C SER A 304 -7.75 -12.50 -13.16
N GLY A 305 -7.78 -12.07 -11.89
CA GLY A 305 -7.42 -12.88 -10.74
C GLY A 305 -5.91 -13.06 -10.55
N ALA A 306 -5.08 -12.35 -11.33
CA ALA A 306 -3.62 -12.32 -11.13
C ALA A 306 -3.23 -11.65 -9.81
N LEU A 307 -4.08 -10.74 -9.31
CA LEU A 307 -4.03 -10.22 -7.94
C LEU A 307 -5.36 -10.51 -7.24
N ASP A 308 -5.29 -11.19 -6.09
CA ASP A 308 -6.46 -11.54 -5.28
C ASP A 308 -6.28 -11.04 -3.84
N ALA A 309 -7.20 -10.19 -3.38
CA ALA A 309 -7.16 -9.63 -2.02
C ALA A 309 -7.24 -10.71 -0.92
N LYS A 310 -7.73 -11.91 -1.25
CA LYS A 310 -7.80 -13.07 -0.34
C LYS A 310 -6.43 -13.55 0.15
N VAL A 311 -5.35 -13.16 -0.53
CA VAL A 311 -4.00 -13.36 -0.02
C VAL A 311 -3.80 -12.57 1.29
N TRP A 312 -4.42 -11.40 1.46
CA TRP A 312 -4.18 -10.56 2.64
C TRP A 312 -5.21 -10.72 3.76
N PHE A 313 -6.48 -10.90 3.41
CA PHE A 313 -7.60 -10.97 4.35
C PHE A 313 -8.83 -11.62 3.70
N ASP A 314 -9.80 -12.06 4.50
CA ASP A 314 -11.11 -12.50 4.01
C ASP A 314 -12.03 -11.29 3.79
N PRO A 315 -12.37 -10.91 2.53
CA PRO A 315 -13.23 -9.75 2.28
C PRO A 315 -14.66 -9.93 2.80
N ALA A 316 -15.10 -11.18 3.01
CA ALA A 316 -16.44 -11.49 3.50
C ALA A 316 -16.58 -11.31 5.02
N ASN A 317 -15.47 -11.24 5.77
CA ASN A 317 -15.47 -11.10 7.22
C ASN A 317 -14.67 -9.87 7.67
N PRO A 318 -15.12 -8.65 7.33
CA PRO A 318 -14.46 -7.42 7.73
C PRO A 318 -14.66 -7.13 9.23
N PHE A 319 -13.71 -6.40 9.82
CA PHE A 319 -13.94 -5.71 11.08
C PHE A 319 -14.97 -4.59 10.88
N SER A 320 -15.57 -4.09 11.96
CA SER A 320 -16.42 -2.90 11.92
C SER A 320 -15.67 -1.66 12.36
N LEU A 321 -16.15 -0.48 11.99
CA LEU A 321 -15.65 0.80 12.50
C LEU A 321 -15.65 0.83 14.04
N ASP A 322 -16.70 0.30 14.67
CA ASP A 322 -16.81 0.25 16.13
C ASP A 322 -15.70 -0.57 16.79
N ASN A 323 -15.19 -1.59 16.10
CA ASN A 323 -14.12 -2.49 16.56
C ASN A 323 -12.79 -2.24 15.85
N ILE A 324 -12.54 -1.01 15.37
CA ILE A 324 -11.31 -0.68 14.63
C ILE A 324 -10.02 -0.90 15.44
N ASN A 325 -10.09 -0.83 16.77
CA ASN A 325 -8.94 -1.15 17.62
C ASN A 325 -8.54 -2.63 17.52
N ASP A 326 -9.50 -3.54 17.32
CA ASP A 326 -9.23 -4.97 17.16
C ASP A 326 -8.55 -5.25 15.81
N SER A 327 -8.90 -4.49 14.76
CA SER A 327 -8.27 -4.63 13.44
C SER A 327 -6.79 -4.20 13.46
N LEU A 328 -6.47 -3.13 14.18
CA LEU A 328 -5.09 -2.71 14.43
C LEU A 328 -4.32 -3.75 15.25
N ALA A 329 -4.94 -4.30 16.31
CA ALA A 329 -4.33 -5.33 17.13
C ALA A 329 -4.04 -6.61 16.33
N ALA A 330 -4.96 -7.05 15.48
CA ALA A 330 -4.79 -8.22 14.62
C ALA A 330 -3.57 -8.07 13.68
N VAL A 331 -3.39 -6.89 13.08
CA VAL A 331 -2.24 -6.60 12.22
C VAL A 331 -0.95 -6.45 13.05
N ALA A 332 -0.99 -5.76 14.19
CA ALA A 332 0.18 -5.55 15.05
C ALA A 332 0.71 -6.87 15.66
N ASN A 333 -0.19 -7.76 16.09
CA ASN A 333 0.13 -9.12 16.57
C ASN A 333 0.47 -10.08 15.42
N ARG A 334 0.45 -9.58 14.18
CA ARG A 334 0.71 -10.30 12.94
C ARG A 334 -0.30 -11.41 12.70
N GLU A 335 -1.45 -11.45 13.35
CA GLU A 335 -2.49 -12.49 13.13
C GLU A 335 -3.03 -12.45 11.70
N SER A 336 -3.05 -11.27 11.08
CA SER A 336 -3.37 -11.06 9.67
C SER A 336 -2.28 -10.26 8.96
N LEU A 337 -2.08 -10.49 7.65
CA LEU A 337 -1.16 -9.66 6.84
C LEU A 337 -1.66 -8.23 6.68
N LYS A 338 -2.99 -8.08 6.63
CA LYS A 338 -3.71 -6.82 6.55
C LYS A 338 -5.10 -7.04 7.16
N ALA A 339 -5.75 -5.97 7.61
CA ALA A 339 -7.13 -6.02 8.05
C ALA A 339 -7.97 -5.07 7.19
N VAL A 340 -9.23 -5.43 6.97
CA VAL A 340 -10.22 -4.60 6.29
C VAL A 340 -11.34 -4.26 7.26
N VAL A 341 -11.75 -2.99 7.24
CA VAL A 341 -12.77 -2.43 8.13
C VAL A 341 -13.95 -1.97 7.29
N ARG A 342 -15.15 -2.47 7.58
CA ARG A 342 -16.40 -1.91 7.09
C ARG A 342 -16.70 -0.63 7.86
N ILE A 343 -16.81 0.47 7.13
CA ILE A 343 -17.01 1.81 7.69
C ILE A 343 -18.50 2.11 7.78
N SER A 344 -19.22 1.85 6.69
CA SER A 344 -20.67 2.06 6.58
C SER A 344 -21.35 0.83 5.98
N ASP A 345 -22.60 0.60 6.35
CA ASP A 345 -23.49 -0.40 5.72
C ASP A 345 -24.03 0.06 4.38
#